data_AF-A0A2V6NYD2-F1
#
_entry.id   AF-A0A2V6NYD2-F1
#
_cell.length_a   1.000
_cell.length_b   1.000
_cell.length_c   1.000
_cell.angle_alpha   90.00
_cell.angle_beta   90.00
_cell.angle_gamma   90.00
#
_symmetry.space_group_name_H-M   'P 1'
#
loop_
_entity.id
_entity.type
_entity.pdbx_description
1 polymer ?
#
loop_
_entity_poly.entity_id
_entity_poly.type
_entity_poly.pdbx_seq_one_letter_code
_entity_poly.pdbx_strand_id
1 'polypeptide(L)'
;MSAIFPSIRETDIGGWYKEDTALGVIFVELGAMDKQSILIALRIKVIAALRSNLPTEELIQIHVSFHCFPEDWEDHRPGLSTISALYPDLMQRDEARKVSRVIKRAMDVVGSFMAMII
;
A
#
# COMPACT_ATOMS: atom_id res chain seq x y z
N MET A 1 -11.73 15.87 10.89
CA MET A 1 -12.39 14.54 11.08
C MET A 1 -13.85 14.50 10.62
N SER A 2 -14.66 15.55 10.85
CA SER A 2 -16.12 15.52 10.58
C SER A 2 -16.53 15.22 9.13
N ALA A 3 -15.68 15.52 8.13
CA ALA A 3 -16.00 15.34 6.71
C ALA A 3 -15.93 13.87 6.22
N ILE A 4 -15.07 13.06 6.83
CA ILE A 4 -14.76 11.70 6.33
C ILE A 4 -15.52 10.64 7.12
N PHE A 5 -15.67 10.83 8.44
CA PHE A 5 -16.39 9.92 9.35
C PHE A 5 -17.77 9.44 8.86
N PRO A 6 -18.64 10.29 8.25
CA PRO A 6 -19.94 9.84 7.75
C PRO A 6 -19.86 8.82 6.61
N SER A 7 -18.69 8.68 5.97
CA SER A 7 -18.47 7.79 4.82
C SER A 7 -17.70 6.51 5.16
N ILE A 8 -17.32 6.33 6.43
CA ILE A 8 -16.57 5.19 7.00
C ILE A 8 -17.58 4.18 7.58
N ARG A 9 -17.41 2.87 7.31
CA ARG A 9 -18.25 1.82 7.92
C ARG A 9 -17.79 1.52 9.35
N GLU A 10 -18.62 0.88 10.17
CA GLU A 10 -18.23 0.45 11.53
C GLU A 10 -17.02 -0.50 11.54
N THR A 11 -16.79 -1.23 10.46
CA THR A 11 -15.66 -2.16 10.30
C THR A 11 -14.37 -1.46 9.84
N ASP A 12 -14.47 -0.24 9.30
CA ASP A 12 -13.33 0.51 8.80
C ASP A 12 -12.65 1.26 9.97
N ILE A 13 -11.32 1.20 10.05
CA ILE A 13 -10.56 1.80 11.16
C ILE A 13 -10.07 3.19 10.74
N GLY A 14 -10.64 4.25 11.32
CA GLY A 14 -10.22 5.63 11.12
C GLY A 14 -9.43 6.18 12.32
N GLY A 15 -8.30 6.86 12.07
CA GLY A 15 -7.48 7.44 13.13
C GLY A 15 -6.40 8.40 12.64
N TRP A 16 -5.68 9.04 13.55
CA TRP A 16 -4.50 9.82 13.20
C TRP A 16 -3.35 8.89 12.79
N TYR A 17 -2.88 9.01 11.55
CA TYR A 17 -1.65 8.36 11.08
C TYR A 17 -0.41 9.10 11.58
N LYS A 18 -0.50 10.44 11.65
CA LYS A 18 0.46 11.31 12.33
C LYS A 18 -0.33 12.40 13.05
N GLU A 19 -0.08 12.58 14.33
CA GLU A 19 -0.79 13.57 15.16
C GLU A 19 -0.82 14.94 14.46
N ASP A 20 -2.02 15.51 14.39
CA ASP A 20 -2.38 16.81 13.78
C ASP A 20 -1.92 17.04 12.33
N THR A 21 -1.38 16.02 11.66
CA THR A 21 -0.76 16.18 10.34
C THR A 21 -1.35 15.23 9.29
N ALA A 22 -1.69 14.00 9.66
CA ALA A 22 -2.18 13.00 8.71
C ALA A 22 -3.28 12.13 9.33
N LEU A 23 -4.43 12.06 8.66
CA LEU A 23 -5.52 11.16 8.99
C LEU A 23 -5.41 9.90 8.13
N GLY A 24 -5.42 8.72 8.75
CA GLY A 24 -5.44 7.42 8.10
C GLY A 24 -6.81 6.75 8.23
N VAL A 25 -7.26 6.09 7.18
CA VAL A 25 -8.45 5.23 7.21
C VAL A 25 -8.08 3.89 6.56
N ILE A 26 -8.29 2.81 7.30
CA ILE A 26 -8.12 1.44 6.82
C ILE A 26 -9.50 0.92 6.43
N PHE A 27 -9.67 0.67 5.12
CA PHE A 27 -10.86 0.03 4.61
C PHE A 27 -10.64 -1.48 4.55
N VAL A 28 -11.50 -2.22 5.24
CA VAL A 28 -11.47 -3.70 5.26
C VAL A 28 -12.56 -4.25 4.33
N GLU A 29 -12.45 -5.53 3.96
CA GLU A 29 -13.50 -6.23 3.19
C GLU A 29 -13.82 -5.60 1.82
N LEU A 30 -12.79 -5.22 1.06
CA LEU A 30 -12.92 -4.55 -0.25
C LEU A 30 -13.56 -5.41 -1.37
N GLY A 31 -14.02 -6.62 -1.05
CA GLY A 31 -14.64 -7.56 -1.99
C GLY A 31 -13.65 -8.18 -2.99
N ALA A 32 -14.13 -9.09 -3.85
CA ALA A 32 -13.31 -9.79 -4.84
C ALA A 32 -13.10 -8.97 -6.14
N MET A 33 -13.25 -7.65 -6.08
CA MET A 33 -13.13 -6.78 -7.25
C MET A 33 -11.67 -6.49 -7.58
N ASP A 34 -11.39 -6.14 -8.84
CA ASP A 34 -10.06 -5.73 -9.27
C ASP A 34 -9.56 -4.52 -8.44
N LYS A 35 -8.29 -4.59 -8.02
CA LYS A 35 -7.63 -3.63 -7.15
C LYS A 35 -7.64 -2.21 -7.73
N GLN A 36 -7.45 -2.06 -9.03
CA GLN A 36 -7.47 -0.74 -9.67
C GLN A 36 -8.88 -0.14 -9.62
N SER A 37 -9.89 -0.96 -9.87
CA SER A 37 -11.30 -0.57 -9.79
C SER A 37 -11.69 -0.11 -8.38
N ILE A 38 -11.23 -0.83 -7.35
CA ILE A 38 -11.41 -0.46 -5.94
C ILE A 38 -10.75 0.89 -5.64
N LEU A 39 -9.48 1.08 -6.03
CA LEU A 39 -8.74 2.31 -5.80
C LEU A 39 -9.37 3.52 -6.50
N ILE A 40 -9.85 3.34 -7.74
CA ILE A 40 -10.55 4.39 -8.48
C ILE A 40 -11.85 4.78 -7.77
N ALA A 41 -12.68 3.80 -7.39
CA ALA A 41 -13.94 4.06 -6.70
C ALA A 41 -13.72 4.77 -5.35
N LEU A 42 -12.73 4.31 -4.58
CA LEU A 42 -12.38 4.90 -3.29
C LEU A 42 -11.89 6.35 -3.45
N ARG A 43 -11.04 6.59 -4.46
CA ARG A 43 -10.56 7.94 -4.78
C ARG A 43 -11.70 8.88 -5.14
N ILE A 44 -12.63 8.44 -5.99
CA ILE A 44 -13.80 9.25 -6.36
C ILE A 44 -14.62 9.58 -5.12
N LYS A 45 -14.91 8.58 -4.27
CA LYS A 45 -15.74 8.75 -3.07
C LYS A 45 -15.09 9.72 -2.08
N VAL A 46 -13.80 9.56 -1.80
CA VAL A 46 -13.07 10.42 -0.86
C VAL A 46 -12.95 11.85 -1.39
N ILE A 47 -12.61 12.03 -2.66
CA ILE A 47 -12.52 13.38 -3.25
C ILE A 47 -13.90 14.06 -3.30
N ALA A 48 -14.96 13.32 -3.58
CA ALA A 48 -16.33 13.85 -3.54
C ALA A 48 -16.73 14.28 -2.12
N ALA A 49 -16.46 13.46 -1.11
CA ALA A 49 -16.74 13.78 0.30
C ALA A 49 -15.90 14.97 0.80
N LEU A 50 -14.64 15.09 0.36
CA LEU A 50 -13.82 16.26 0.66
C LEU A 50 -14.40 17.52 0.01
N ARG A 51 -14.76 17.46 -1.27
CA ARG A 51 -15.37 18.60 -2.00
C ARG A 51 -16.70 19.06 -1.42
N SER A 52 -17.50 18.16 -0.86
CA SER A 52 -18.78 18.53 -0.26
C SER A 52 -18.65 19.20 1.11
N ASN A 53 -17.50 19.05 1.77
CA ASN A 53 -17.30 19.52 3.14
C ASN A 53 -16.22 20.61 3.28
N LEU A 54 -15.40 20.84 2.26
CA LEU A 54 -14.28 21.78 2.30
C LEU A 54 -14.32 22.73 1.10
N PRO A 55 -13.98 24.02 1.30
CA PRO A 55 -13.82 24.97 0.21
C PRO A 55 -12.63 24.60 -0.69
N THR A 56 -12.67 25.03 -1.94
CA THR A 56 -11.71 24.63 -2.99
C THR A 56 -10.27 24.99 -2.62
N GLU A 57 -10.09 26.09 -1.91
CA GLU A 57 -8.79 26.60 -1.47
C GLU A 57 -8.10 25.67 -0.45
N GLU A 58 -8.88 25.04 0.42
CA GLU A 58 -8.37 24.06 1.40
C GLU A 58 -8.09 22.70 0.75
N LEU A 59 -8.86 22.31 -0.28
CA LEU A 59 -8.64 21.06 -1.01
C LEU A 59 -7.27 21.01 -1.71
N ILE A 60 -6.77 22.16 -2.18
CA ILE A 60 -5.47 22.25 -2.87
C ILE A 60 -4.31 21.94 -1.89
N GLN A 61 -4.52 22.18 -0.59
CA GLN A 61 -3.51 21.93 0.45
C GLN A 61 -3.54 20.49 0.99
N ILE A 62 -4.58 19.72 0.66
CA ILE A 62 -4.76 18.36 1.16
C ILE A 62 -4.13 17.34 0.22
N HIS A 63 -3.14 16.60 0.72
CA HIS A 63 -2.55 15.46 0.02
C HIS A 63 -3.26 14.16 0.42
N VAL A 64 -3.84 13.45 -0.55
CA VAL A 64 -4.53 12.17 -0.33
C VAL A 64 -3.74 11.06 -1.03
N SER A 65 -3.41 10.00 -0.29
CA SER A 65 -2.72 8.82 -0.81
C SER A 65 -3.54 7.57 -0.50
N PHE A 66 -3.54 6.61 -1.44
CA PHE A 66 -4.28 5.36 -1.31
C PHE A 66 -3.32 4.19 -1.44
N HIS A 67 -3.39 3.27 -0.49
CA HIS A 67 -2.61 2.04 -0.47
C HIS A 67 -3.56 0.86 -0.38
N CYS A 68 -3.36 -0.15 -1.24
CA CYS A 68 -4.16 -1.37 -1.23
C CYS A 68 -3.22 -2.58 -1.11
N PHE A 69 -3.52 -3.44 -0.13
CA PHE A 69 -2.77 -4.65 0.16
C PHE A 69 -3.43 -5.88 -0.50
N PRO A 70 -2.67 -6.87 -1.01
CA PRO A 70 -1.21 -6.88 -1.12
C PRO A 70 -0.71 -5.90 -2.19
N GLU A 71 0.45 -5.30 -1.94
CA GLU A 71 1.05 -4.34 -2.89
C GLU A 71 1.72 -5.09 -4.05
N ASP A 72 1.62 -4.55 -5.27
CA ASP A 72 2.29 -5.13 -6.43
C ASP A 72 3.75 -4.66 -6.37
N TRP A 73 4.65 -5.51 -5.88
CA TRP A 73 6.06 -5.17 -5.59
C TRP A 73 6.91 -4.78 -6.80
N GLU A 74 6.34 -4.71 -8.00
CA GLU A 74 7.03 -4.41 -9.25
C GLU A 74 7.15 -2.91 -9.55
N ASP A 75 6.36 -2.04 -8.90
CA ASP A 75 6.31 -0.63 -9.28
C ASP A 75 7.12 0.25 -8.31
N HIS A 76 8.22 0.82 -8.82
CA HIS A 76 9.10 1.77 -8.13
C HIS A 76 8.37 3.11 -7.91
N ARG A 77 7.35 3.11 -7.07
CA ARG A 77 6.54 4.30 -6.77
C ARG A 77 6.86 4.86 -5.39
N PRO A 78 6.60 6.16 -5.17
CA PRO A 78 6.76 6.84 -3.89
C PRO A 78 5.94 6.26 -2.71
N GLY A 79 5.15 5.20 -2.92
CA GLY A 79 4.53 4.43 -1.83
C GLY A 79 5.49 3.54 -1.04
N LEU A 80 6.64 3.17 -1.63
CA LEU A 80 7.65 2.34 -0.99
C LEU A 80 8.26 3.01 0.26
N SER A 81 8.40 4.35 0.27
CA SER A 81 8.90 5.09 1.42
C SER A 81 7.91 5.10 2.60
N THR A 82 6.62 5.14 2.32
CA THR A 82 5.57 5.06 3.35
C THR A 82 5.54 3.67 3.99
N ILE A 83 5.67 2.60 3.21
CA ILE A 83 5.71 1.22 3.74
C ILE A 83 7.04 0.92 4.45
N SER A 84 8.16 1.43 3.95
CA SER A 84 9.45 1.35 4.65
C SER A 84 9.39 1.97 6.05
N ALA A 85 8.65 3.07 6.21
CA ALA A 85 8.42 3.71 7.51
C ALA A 85 7.42 2.96 8.40
N LEU A 86 6.41 2.31 7.81
CA LEU A 86 5.35 1.58 8.52
C LEU A 86 5.75 0.15 8.96
N TYR A 87 6.53 -0.56 8.13
CA TYR A 87 6.89 -1.96 8.31
C TYR A 87 8.34 -2.24 7.88
N PRO A 88 9.35 -1.75 8.62
CA PRO A 88 10.76 -1.96 8.28
C PRO A 88 11.18 -3.44 8.30
N ASP A 89 10.49 -4.25 9.11
CA ASP A 89 10.68 -5.71 9.23
C ASP A 89 10.29 -6.47 7.95
N LEU A 90 9.28 -6.00 7.22
CA LEU A 90 8.89 -6.58 5.95
C LEU A 90 9.94 -6.37 4.86
N MET A 91 10.61 -5.20 4.84
CA MET A 91 11.71 -4.94 3.90
C MET A 91 12.91 -5.85 4.16
N GLN A 92 13.27 -6.06 5.42
CA GLN A 92 14.37 -6.95 5.79
C GLN A 92 14.10 -8.39 5.36
N ARG A 93 12.84 -8.84 5.47
CA ARG A 93 12.42 -10.18 5.05
C ARG A 93 12.42 -10.35 3.52
N ASP A 94 12.09 -9.29 2.77
CA ASP A 94 12.14 -9.31 1.31
C ASP A 94 13.58 -9.37 0.78
N GLU A 95 14.49 -8.56 1.33
CA GLU A 95 15.90 -8.60 0.98
C GLU A 95 16.52 -9.98 1.30
N ALA A 96 16.21 -10.55 2.47
CA ALA A 96 16.62 -11.91 2.81
C ALA A 96 16.08 -12.96 1.82
N ARG A 97 14.85 -12.81 1.33
CA ARG A 97 14.25 -13.69 0.31
C ARG A 97 14.91 -13.53 -1.06
N LYS A 98 15.28 -12.31 -1.48
CA LYS A 98 16.03 -12.06 -2.72
C LYS A 98 17.39 -12.74 -2.66
N VAL A 99 18.13 -12.55 -1.57
CA VAL A 99 19.44 -13.21 -1.35
C VAL A 99 19.28 -14.73 -1.38
N SER A 100 18.27 -15.27 -0.68
CA SER A 100 17.98 -16.71 -0.70
C SER A 100 17.68 -17.24 -2.11
N ARG A 101 16.90 -16.51 -2.92
CA ARG A 101 16.61 -16.88 -4.31
C ARG A 101 17.85 -16.85 -5.20
N VAL A 102 18.74 -15.88 -5.00
CA VAL A 102 20.02 -15.80 -5.74
C VAL A 102 20.92 -16.98 -5.37
N ILE A 103 21.06 -17.28 -4.08
CA ILE A 103 21.81 -18.45 -3.60
C ILE A 103 21.23 -19.74 -4.19
N LYS A 104 19.90 -19.88 -4.19
CA LYS A 104 19.23 -21.05 -4.76
C LYS A 104 19.50 -21.18 -6.26
N ARG A 105 19.45 -20.09 -7.02
CA ARG A 105 19.81 -20.09 -8.45
C ARG A 105 21.26 -20.49 -8.69
N ALA A 106 22.20 -20.00 -7.88
CA ALA A 106 23.60 -20.41 -7.98
C ALA A 106 23.77 -21.91 -7.69
N MET A 107 23.11 -22.42 -6.66
CA MET A 107 23.10 -23.84 -6.33
C MET A 107 22.51 -24.70 -7.44
N ASP A 108 21.37 -24.29 -8.00
CA ASP A 108 20.71 -25.04 -9.08
C ASP A 108 21.57 -25.05 -10.35
N VAL A 109 22.27 -23.94 -10.67
CA VAL A 109 23.20 -23.87 -11.80
C VAL A 109 24.43 -24.78 -11.56
N VAL A 110 25.08 -24.67 -10.40
CA VAL A 110 26.24 -25.51 -10.06
C VAL A 110 25.87 -26.99 -10.02
N GLY A 111 24.72 -27.31 -9.41
CA GLY A 111 24.18 -28.68 -9.35
C GLY A 111 23.89 -29.24 -10.74
N SER A 112 23.34 -28.42 -11.65
CA SER A 112 23.09 -28.83 -13.04
C SER A 112 24.39 -29.10 -13.80
N PHE A 113 25.43 -28.28 -13.60
CA PHE A 113 26.75 -28.54 -14.20
C PHE A 113 27.41 -29.81 -13.65
N MET A 114 27.33 -30.04 -12.34
CA MET A 114 27.86 -31.27 -11.71
C MET A 114 27.13 -32.53 -12.22
N ALA A 115 25.81 -32.46 -12.39
CA ALA A 115 25.00 -33.56 -12.93
C ALA A 115 25.30 -33.89 -14.40
N MET A 116 25.97 -32.99 -15.12
CA MET A 116 26.35 -33.19 -16.53
C MET A 116 27.76 -33.78 -16.68
N ILE A 117 28.59 -33.73 -15.63
CA ILE A 117 29.97 -34.24 -15.62
C ILE A 117 30.03 -35.69 -15.08
N ILE A 118 29.04 -36.10 -14.31
CA ILE A 118 28.85 -37.47 -13.79
C ILE A 118 28.00 -38.27 -14.77
#